data_AF-A0A3D3EX19-F1
#
_entry.id   AF-A0A3D3EX19-F1
#
_cell.length_a   1.000
_cell.length_b   1.000
_cell.length_c   1.000
_cell.angle_alpha   90.00
_cell.angle_beta   90.00
_cell.angle_gamma   90.00
#
_symmetry.space_group_name_H-M   'P 1'
#
loop_
_entity.id
_entity.type
_entity.pdbx_description
1 polymer ?
#
loop_
_entity_poly.entity_id
_entity_poly.type
_entity_poly.pdbx_seq_one_letter_code
_entity_poly.pdbx_strand_id
1 'polypeptide(L)'
;MADNQFVKLRKEKLAKIRALGIDPYPVQSERSHKIGDILEDKESWIEQNTVVTLAGRLVAMRRQGKLGFGNIEDDSAKIQIYVSQAELGEENYGLF
;
A
#
# COMPACT_ATOMS: atom_id res chain seq x y z
N MET A 1 -4.70 -3.49 -33.18
CA MET A 1 -4.23 -3.82 -31.82
C MET A 1 -4.42 -2.56 -31.00
N ALA A 2 -5.51 -2.48 -30.24
CA ALA A 2 -5.84 -1.26 -29.52
C ALA A 2 -4.73 -0.97 -28.51
N ASP A 3 -4.08 0.18 -28.65
CA ASP A 3 -3.13 0.67 -27.67
C ASP A 3 -3.80 0.65 -26.30
N ASN A 4 -3.31 -0.26 -25.46
CA ASN A 4 -3.91 -0.54 -24.17
C ASN A 4 -3.64 0.66 -23.26
N GLN A 5 -4.56 1.63 -23.25
CA GLN A 5 -4.46 2.91 -22.51
C GLN A 5 -4.07 2.70 -21.04
N PHE A 6 -4.48 1.57 -20.45
CA PHE A 6 -4.08 1.17 -19.11
C PHE A 6 -2.58 0.87 -18.98
N VAL A 7 -1.98 0.23 -19.98
CA VAL A 7 -0.52 -0.03 -20.02
C VAL A 7 0.24 1.28 -20.15
N LYS A 8 -0.24 2.21 -20.99
CA LYS A 8 0.36 3.55 -21.11
C LYS A 8 0.33 4.30 -19.79
N LEU A 9 -0.84 4.34 -19.12
CA LEU A 9 -1.00 4.98 -17.81
C LEU A 9 -0.10 4.34 -16.74
N ARG A 10 0.04 3.01 -16.72
CA ARG A 10 0.94 2.31 -15.79
C ARG A 10 2.40 2.67 -16.02
N LYS A 11 2.83 2.80 -17.28
CA LYS A 11 4.20 3.25 -17.62
C LYS A 11 4.44 4.70 -17.18
N GLU A 12 3.45 5.58 -17.35
CA GLU A 12 3.55 6.96 -16.88
C GLU A 12 3.67 7.03 -15.34
N LYS A 13 2.89 6.24 -14.60
CA LYS A 13 3.02 6.13 -13.14
C LYS A 13 4.39 5.59 -12.72
N LEU A 14 4.89 4.57 -13.42
CA LEU A 14 6.23 4.02 -13.17
C LEU A 14 7.32 5.08 -13.37
N ALA A 15 7.21 5.91 -14.41
CA ALA A 15 8.14 7.01 -14.65
C ALA A 15 8.11 8.05 -13.53
N LYS A 16 6.93 8.38 -12.99
CA LYS A 16 6.79 9.28 -11.84
C LYS A 16 7.45 8.73 -10.57
N ILE A 17 7.24 7.44 -10.27
CA ILE A 17 7.87 6.79 -9.11
C ILE A 17 9.40 6.86 -9.21
N ARG A 18 9.96 6.58 -10.39
CA ARG A 18 11.40 6.70 -10.64
C ARG A 18 11.91 8.13 -10.53
N ALA A 19 11.14 9.11 -11.00
CA ALA A 19 11.50 10.53 -10.91
C ALA A 19 11.53 11.03 -9.45
N LEU A 20 10.77 10.40 -8.55
CA LEU A 20 10.83 10.64 -7.11
C LEU A 20 12.02 9.94 -6.42
N GLY A 21 12.88 9.24 -7.18
CA GLY A 21 14.04 8.52 -6.65
C GLY A 21 13.71 7.19 -5.96
N ILE A 22 12.46 6.73 -6.06
CA ILE A 22 11.99 5.49 -5.44
C ILE A 22 12.22 4.32 -6.42
N ASP A 23 12.85 3.24 -5.95
CA ASP A 23 12.96 2.00 -6.71
C ASP A 23 11.60 1.29 -6.74
N PRO A 24 10.95 1.14 -7.91
CA PRO A 24 9.66 0.47 -8.02
C PRO A 24 9.74 -1.04 -7.79
N TYR A 25 10.92 -1.65 -7.84
CA TYR A 25 11.12 -3.09 -7.68
C TYR A 25 12.26 -3.37 -6.67
N PRO A 26 12.08 -2.97 -5.40
CA PRO A 26 13.11 -3.18 -4.40
C PRO A 26 13.30 -4.68 -4.14
N VAL A 27 14.53 -5.07 -3.85
CA VAL A 27 14.89 -6.47 -3.56
C VAL A 27 14.28 -6.94 -2.23
N GLN A 28 14.10 -6.02 -1.28
CA GLN A 28 13.56 -6.29 0.05
C GLN A 28 12.45 -5.30 0.39
N SER A 29 11.38 -5.81 1.01
CA SER A 29 10.21 -5.01 1.42
C SER A 29 10.13 -4.76 2.93
N GLU A 30 11.13 -5.23 3.70
CA GLU A 30 11.16 -5.17 5.17
C GLU A 30 9.85 -5.62 5.86
N ARG A 31 9.12 -6.57 5.24
CA ARG A 31 7.90 -7.16 5.79
C ARG A 31 8.20 -7.77 7.15
N SER A 32 7.55 -7.29 8.20
CA SER A 32 7.75 -7.79 9.56
C SER A 32 6.84 -8.97 9.89
N HIS A 33 5.58 -8.96 9.43
CA HIS A 33 4.59 -9.97 9.77
C HIS A 33 3.75 -10.39 8.57
N LYS A 34 3.07 -11.54 8.67
CA LYS A 34 2.00 -11.88 7.73
C LYS A 34 0.69 -11.25 8.17
N ILE A 35 -0.21 -11.03 7.20
CA ILE A 35 -1.54 -10.49 7.49
C ILE A 35 -2.34 -11.50 8.33
N GLY A 36 -2.18 -12.80 8.10
CA GLY A 36 -2.86 -13.85 8.86
C GLY A 36 -2.54 -13.77 10.35
N ASP A 37 -1.25 -13.73 10.69
CA ASP A 37 -0.76 -13.67 12.07
C ASP A 37 -1.34 -12.46 12.85
N ILE A 38 -1.48 -11.32 12.18
CA ILE A 38 -2.07 -10.12 12.80
C ILE A 38 -3.57 -10.28 13.03
N LEU A 39 -4.27 -10.96 12.12
CA LEU A 39 -5.72 -11.17 12.23
C LEU A 39 -6.08 -12.18 13.31
N GLU A 40 -5.21 -13.15 13.60
CA GLU A 40 -5.39 -14.12 14.68
C GLU A 40 -5.34 -13.44 16.06
N ASP A 41 -4.32 -12.60 16.32
CA ASP A 41 -4.09 -11.96 17.63
C ASP A 41 -4.42 -10.46 17.65
N LYS A 42 -5.43 -10.04 16.88
CA LYS A 42 -5.77 -8.62 16.67
C LYS A 42 -5.85 -7.77 17.95
N GLU A 43 -6.36 -8.33 19.04
CA GLU A 43 -6.58 -7.61 20.31
C GLU A 43 -5.26 -7.22 20.97
N SER A 44 -4.30 -8.15 20.98
CA SER A 44 -2.95 -7.93 21.52
C SER A 44 -2.22 -6.84 20.73
N TRP A 45 -2.32 -6.87 19.40
CA TRP A 45 -1.69 -5.87 18.54
C TRP A 45 -2.28 -4.47 18.71
N ILE A 46 -3.59 -4.37 18.91
CA ILE A 46 -4.28 -3.09 19.17
C ILE A 46 -3.87 -2.54 20.54
N GLU A 47 -3.79 -3.39 21.58
CA GLU A 47 -3.42 -2.97 22.93
C GLU A 47 -1.96 -2.50 23.02
N GLN A 48 -1.05 -3.17 22.31
CA GLN A 48 0.37 -2.82 22.29
C GLN A 48 0.68 -1.62 21.38
N ASN A 49 -0.25 -1.24 20.49
CA ASN A 49 -0.08 -0.19 19.49
C ASN A 49 1.22 -0.35 18.67
N THR A 50 1.54 -1.60 18.34
CA THR A 50 2.81 -1.95 17.72
C THR A 50 2.86 -1.50 16.27
N VAL A 51 3.96 -0.84 15.88
CA VAL A 51 4.22 -0.50 14.49
C VAL A 51 4.61 -1.76 13.73
N VAL A 52 3.88 -2.07 12.67
CA VAL A 52 4.10 -3.25 11.83
C VAL A 52 4.26 -2.87 10.36
N THR A 53 5.06 -3.64 9.63
CA THR A 53 5.31 -3.47 8.20
C THR A 53 4.69 -4.65 7.46
N LEU A 54 3.73 -4.35 6.59
CA LEU A 54 3.01 -5.34 5.80
C LEU A 54 3.29 -5.13 4.32
N ALA A 55 3.39 -6.23 3.59
CA ALA A 55 3.53 -6.24 2.14
C ALA A 55 2.45 -7.12 1.54
N GLY A 56 1.96 -6.76 0.36
CA GLY A 56 0.94 -7.54 -0.34
C GLY A 56 0.45 -6.83 -1.59
N ARG A 57 -0.49 -7.45 -2.29
CA ARG A 57 -1.12 -6.91 -3.48
C ARG A 57 -2.25 -5.96 -3.11
N LEU A 58 -2.20 -4.74 -3.62
CA LEU A 58 -3.33 -3.81 -3.54
C LEU A 58 -4.45 -4.26 -4.49
N VAL A 59 -5.55 -4.78 -3.93
CA VAL A 59 -6.69 -5.34 -4.69
C VAL A 59 -7.74 -4.26 -4.98
N ALA A 60 -7.98 -3.39 -4.01
CA ALA A 60 -8.92 -2.29 -4.16
C ALA A 60 -8.37 -1.04 -3.50
N MET A 61 -8.70 0.12 -4.07
CA MET A 61 -8.31 1.42 -3.54
C MET A 61 -9.44 2.40 -3.77
N ARG A 62 -9.81 3.12 -2.71
CA ARG A 62 -10.83 4.16 -2.72
C ARG A 62 -10.25 5.40 -2.06
N ARG A 63 -10.32 6.53 -2.76
CA ARG A 63 -9.87 7.83 -2.25
C ARG A 63 -11.05 8.78 -2.17
N GLN A 64 -11.18 9.46 -1.05
CA GLN A 64 -12.19 10.50 -0.79
C GLN A 64 -11.47 11.72 -0.21
N GLY A 65 -11.14 12.67 -1.07
CA GLY A 65 -10.43 13.90 -0.67
C GLY A 65 -9.08 13.60 -0.03
N LYS A 66 -8.96 13.92 1.27
CA LYS A 66 -7.75 13.74 2.09
C LYS A 66 -7.64 12.37 2.77
N LEU A 67 -8.65 11.51 2.58
CA LEU A 67 -8.71 10.16 3.14
C LEU A 67 -8.68 9.10 2.05
N GLY A 68 -7.98 8.02 2.34
CA GLY A 68 -7.82 6.87 1.48
C GLY A 68 -8.08 5.58 2.24
N PHE A 69 -8.69 4.62 1.56
CA PHE A 69 -8.73 3.24 2.04
C PHE A 69 -8.23 2.32 0.94
N GLY A 70 -7.38 1.38 1.31
CA GLY A 70 -6.84 0.35 0.43
C GLY A 70 -7.13 -1.03 1.00
N ASN A 71 -7.31 -2.03 0.16
CA ASN A 71 -7.33 -3.42 0.57
C ASN A 71 -6.06 -4.10 0.06
N ILE A 72 -5.23 -4.56 0.98
CA ILE A 72 -4.01 -5.31 0.70
C ILE A 72 -4.30 -6.77 0.97
N GLU A 73 -3.87 -7.63 0.05
CA GLU A 73 -4.01 -9.08 0.13
C GLU A 73 -2.64 -9.73 -0.06
N ASP A 74 -2.34 -10.67 0.81
CA ASP A 74 -1.10 -11.43 0.79
C ASP A 74 -1.41 -12.93 0.81
N ASP A 75 -0.38 -13.77 0.81
CA ASP A 75 -0.47 -15.23 0.79
C ASP A 75 -1.37 -15.80 1.90
N SER A 76 -1.42 -15.13 3.04
CA SER A 76 -2.17 -15.58 4.22
C SER A 76 -3.62 -15.08 4.26
N ALA A 77 -3.85 -13.79 3.97
CA ALA A 77 -5.12 -13.12 4.26
C ALA A 77 -5.19 -11.71 3.63
N LYS A 78 -6.35 -11.05 3.81
CA LYS A 78 -6.64 -9.70 3.32
C LYS A 78 -6.91 -8.74 4.48
N ILE A 79 -6.35 -7.54 4.41
CA ILE A 79 -6.54 -6.46 5.38
C ILE A 79 -6.88 -5.14 4.70
N GLN A 80 -7.66 -4.31 5.39
CA GLN A 80 -7.95 -2.95 4.96
C GLN A 80 -6.99 -1.98 5.63
N ILE A 81 -6.32 -1.14 4.84
CA ILE A 81 -5.52 -0.02 5.32
C ILE A 81 -6.34 1.28 5.25
N TYR A 82 -6.12 2.13 6.24
CA TYR A 82 -6.59 3.51 6.27
C TYR A 82 -5.40 4.43 6.10
N VAL A 83 -5.56 5.45 5.26
CA VAL A 83 -4.51 6.39 4.88
C VAL A 83 -5.07 7.80 4.98
N SER A 84 -4.43 8.64 5.79
CA SER A 84 -4.76 10.07 5.91
C SER A 84 -3.61 10.92 5.39
N GLN A 85 -3.93 11.95 4.60
CA GLN A 85 -2.94 12.94 4.16
C GLN A 85 -2.23 13.63 5.35
N ALA A 86 -2.93 13.78 6.49
CA ALA A 86 -2.35 14.39 7.68
C ALA A 86 -1.25 13.53 8.32
N GLU A 87 -1.34 12.20 8.19
CA GLU A 87 -0.39 11.27 8.80
C GLU A 87 0.79 10.95 7.88
N LEU A 88 0.54 10.87 6.56
CA LEU A 88 1.57 10.53 5.57
C LEU A 88 2.31 11.75 4.97
N GLY A 89 1.73 12.94 5.06
CA GLY A 89 2.20 14.12 4.34
C GLY A 89 1.79 14.12 2.86
N GLU A 90 1.90 15.27 2.20
CA GLU A 90 1.40 15.44 0.83
C GLU A 90 2.13 14.59 -0.21
N GLU A 91 3.45 14.43 -0.06
CA GLU A 91 4.28 13.69 -1.02
C GLU A 91 3.93 12.19 -1.02
N ASN A 92 3.83 11.57 0.15
CA ASN A 92 3.47 10.16 0.28
C ASN A 92 2.00 9.90 -0.02
N TYR A 93 1.11 10.84 0.29
CA TYR A 93 -0.31 10.72 -0.10
C TYR A 93 -0.51 10.86 -1.62
N GLY A 94 0.37 11.59 -2.32
CA GLY A 94 0.39 11.64 -3.77
C GLY A 94 0.84 10.33 -4.44
N LEU A 95 1.66 9.54 -3.74
CA LEU A 95 2.08 8.21 -4.14
C LEU A 95 1.01 7.15 -3.87
N PHE A 96 0.36 7.20 -2.70
CA PHE A 96 -0.86 6.44 -2.40
C PHE A 96 -1.88 6.73 -3.48
#